data_AF-A0A7K2AJ22-F1
#
_entry.id   AF-A0A7K2AJ22-F1
#
_cell.length_a   1.000
_cell.length_b   1.000
_cell.length_c   1.000
_cell.angle_alpha   90.00
_cell.angle_beta   90.00
_cell.angle_gamma   90.00
#
_symmetry.space_group_name_H-M   'P 1'
#
loop_
_entity.id
_entity.type
_entity.pdbx_description
1 polymer ?
#
loop_
_entity_poly.entity_id
_entity_poly.type
_entity_poly.pdbx_seq_one_letter_code
_entity_poly.pdbx_strand_id
1 'polypeptide(L)' 'FSWIDTRGTRPQQSRAYAMLNDDSRLTAANVEKALQRYGIRPISWSKREEWREELAA' A
#
# COMPACT_ATOMS: atom_id res chain seq x y z
N PHE A 1 -7.90 15.37 -6.04
CA PHE A 1 -8.35 14.34 -5.09
C PHE A 1 -7.16 13.87 -4.27
N SER A 2 -6.95 14.51 -3.12
CA SER A 2 -5.84 14.21 -2.22
C SER A 2 -6.18 12.95 -1.41
N TRP A 3 -5.22 12.07 -1.16
CA TRP A 3 -5.35 10.88 -0.29
C TRP A 3 -6.03 11.16 1.07
N ILE A 4 -5.92 12.41 1.55
CA ILE A 4 -6.52 12.88 2.79
C ILE A 4 -8.07 12.94 2.71
N ASP A 5 -8.65 13.26 1.55
CA ASP A 5 -10.11 13.37 1.39
C ASP A 5 -10.82 12.01 1.51
N THR A 6 -10.17 10.93 1.07
CA THR A 6 -10.74 9.58 1.09
C THR A 6 -10.45 8.81 2.38
N ARG A 7 -9.65 9.36 3.29
CA ARG A 7 -9.39 8.73 4.60
C ARG A 7 -10.54 8.98 5.58
N GLY A 8 -11.15 10.16 5.57
CA GLY A 8 -12.19 10.55 6.55
C GLY A 8 -13.54 9.85 6.37
N THR A 9 -13.80 9.28 5.20
CA THR A 9 -15.09 8.66 4.84
C THR A 9 -15.06 7.13 4.85
N ARG A 10 -13.92 6.51 5.17
CA ARG A 10 -13.78 5.06 5.19
C ARG A 10 -14.33 4.44 6.49
N PRO A 11 -14.98 3.26 6.40
CA PRO A 11 -15.22 2.42 7.56
C PRO A 11 -13.93 2.22 8.36
N GLN A 12 -14.03 2.21 9.69
CA GLN A 12 -12.87 2.15 10.61
C GLN A 12 -11.99 0.91 10.40
N GLN A 13 -12.52 -0.12 9.76
CA GLN A 13 -11.83 -1.38 9.45
C GLN A 13 -11.15 -1.40 8.07
N SER A 14 -11.29 -0.34 7.27
CA SER A 14 -10.69 -0.29 5.93
C SER A 14 -9.17 -0.21 6.00
N ARG A 15 -8.50 -1.07 5.24
CA ARG A 15 -7.04 -1.09 5.09
C ARG A 15 -6.63 -0.47 3.77
N ALA A 16 -5.52 0.26 3.79
CA ALA A 16 -4.94 0.92 2.63
C ALA A 16 -3.72 0.14 2.15
N TYR A 17 -3.67 -0.21 0.87
CA TYR A 17 -2.53 -0.87 0.24
C TYR A 17 -1.98 -0.02 -0.90
N ALA A 18 -0.66 -0.02 -1.06
CA ALA A 18 0.01 0.56 -2.21
C ALA A 18 0.88 -0.51 -2.87
N MET A 19 0.57 -0.84 -4.12
CA MET A 19 1.35 -1.80 -4.88
C MET A 19 2.55 -1.09 -5.51
N LEU A 20 3.75 -1.53 -5.14
CA LEU A 20 5.01 -0.97 -5.59
C LEU A 20 5.57 -1.84 -6.71
N ASN A 21 5.72 -1.26 -7.89
CA ASN A 21 6.38 -1.94 -8.98
C ASN A 21 7.90 -1.96 -8.72
N ASP A 22 8.42 -3.13 -8.38
CA ASP A 22 9.84 -3.39 -8.14
C ASP A 22 10.51 -4.19 -9.26
N ASP A 23 9.80 -4.42 -10.37
CA ASP A 23 10.27 -5.21 -11.52
C ASP A 23 11.41 -4.54 -12.30
N SER A 24 11.42 -3.20 -12.33
CA SER A 24 12.40 -2.42 -13.11
C SER A 24 13.41 -1.64 -12.25
N ARG A 25 13.03 -1.25 -11.03
CA ARG A 25 13.90 -0.57 -10.05
C ARG A 25 13.46 -0.91 -8.64
N LEU A 26 14.43 -1.19 -7.75
CA LEU A 26 14.17 -1.27 -6.32
C LEU A 26 13.50 0.04 -5.87
N THR A 27 12.32 -0.09 -5.27
CA THR A 27 11.62 1.05 -4.72
C THR A 27 12.46 1.60 -3.57
N ALA A 28 12.74 2.91 -3.59
CA ALA A 28 13.64 3.49 -2.60
C ALA A 28 13.03 3.37 -1.20
N ALA A 29 13.82 2.93 -0.22
CA ALA A 29 13.36 2.64 1.15
C ALA A 29 12.70 3.84 1.86
N ASN A 30 12.95 5.07 1.37
CA ASN A 30 12.27 6.28 1.84
C ASN A 30 10.78 6.33 1.43
N VAL A 31 10.41 5.77 0.27
CA VAL A 31 9.03 5.72 -0.22
C VAL A 31 8.19 4.74 0.62
N GLU A 32 8.72 3.55 0.90
CA GLU A 32 8.05 2.56 1.75
C GLU A 32 7.78 3.12 3.16
N LYS A 33 8.79 3.76 3.77
CA LYS A 33 8.67 4.41 5.07
C LYS A 33 7.64 5.54 5.05
N ALA A 34 7.57 6.32 3.97
CA ALA A 34 6.56 7.37 3.83
C ALA A 34 5.15 6.77 3.79
N LEU A 35 4.92 5.73 2.97
CA LEU A 35 3.63 5.05 2.86
C LEU A 35 3.16 4.50 4.21
N GLN A 36 4.05 3.83 4.95
CA GLN A 36 3.75 3.31 6.29
C GLN A 36 3.36 4.42 7.27
N ARG A 37 4.04 5.58 7.24
CA ARG A 37 3.66 6.75 8.07
C ARG A 37 2.28 7.30 7.74
N TYR A 38 1.82 7.12 6.49
CA TYR A 38 0.45 7.44 6.09
C TYR A 38 -0.54 6.29 6.35
N GLY A 39 -0.15 5.24 7.07
CA GLY A 39 -1.00 4.08 7.33
C GLY A 39 -1.34 3.29 6.06
N ILE A 40 -0.54 3.45 5.01
CA ILE A 40 -0.64 2.69 3.77
C ILE A 40 0.37 1.55 3.86
N ARG A 41 -0.08 0.32 3.60
CA ARG A 41 0.77 -0.86 3.59
C ARG A 41 1.39 -1.03 2.20
N PRO A 42 2.70 -0.82 2.02
CA PRO A 42 3.35 -1.08 0.74
C PRO A 42 3.44 -2.58 0.48
N ILE A 43 3.15 -3.01 -0.75
CA ILE A 43 3.28 -4.38 -1.23
C ILE A 43 4.15 -4.35 -2.48
N SER A 44 5.32 -4.99 -2.44
CA SER A 44 6.15 -5.18 -3.64
C SER A 44 5.46 -6.10 -4.64
N TRP A 45 5.49 -5.74 -5.92
CA TRP A 45 4.87 -6.50 -6.99
C TRP A 45 5.43 -7.92 -7.11
N SER A 46 6.74 -8.08 -6.91
CA SER A 46 7.42 -9.39 -6.86
C SER A 46 6.87 -10.32 -5.77
N LYS A 47 6.39 -9.75 -4.65
CA LYS A 47 5.85 -10.48 -3.50
C LYS A 47 4.32 -10.55 -3.48
N ARG A 48 3.63 -10.11 -4.54
CA ARG A 48 2.17 -10.05 -4.58
C ARG A 48 1.47 -11.36 -4.19
N GLU A 49 2.12 -12.49 -4.43
CA GLU A 49 1.57 -13.82 -4.14
C GLU A 49 1.43 -14.08 -2.64
N GLU A 50 2.29 -13.48 -1.81
CA GLU A 50 2.22 -13.54 -0.35
C GLU A 50 0.98 -12.81 0.20
N TRP A 51 0.38 -11.93 -0.60
CA TRP A 51 -0.76 -11.08 -0.22
C TRP A 51 -2.06 -11.51 -0.85
N ARG A 52 -2.05 -12.60 -1.62
CA ARG A 52 -3.19 -13.03 -2.44
C ARG A 52 -4.43 -13.30 -1.58
N GLU A 53 -4.26 -13.91 -0.41
CA GLU A 53 -5.37 -14.20 0.51
C GLU A 53 -5.94 -12.94 1.16
N GLU A 54 -5.08 -11.97 1.54
CA GLU A 54 -5.52 -10.71 2.16
C GLU A 54 -6.18 -9.76 1.14
N LEU A 55 -5.85 -9.89 -0.15
CA LEU A 55 -6.40 -9.07 -1.24
C LEU A 55 -7.57 -9.72 -2.00
N ALA A 56 -7.83 -11.02 -1.81
CA ALA A 56 -8.96 -11.73 -2.42
C ALA A 56 -10.26 -11.66 -1.59
N ALA A 57 -10.22 -11.01 -0.42
CA ALA A 57 -11.32 -10.84 0.51
C ALA A 57 -12.31 -9.73 0.11
#